data_AF-A0A946E3F5-F1
#
_entry.id   AF-A0A946E3F5-F1
#
_cell.length_a   1.000
_cell.length_b   1.000
_cell.length_c   1.000
_cell.angle_alpha   90.00
_cell.angle_beta   90.00
_cell.angle_gamma   90.00
#
_symmetry.space_group_name_H-M   'P 1'
#
loop_
_entity.id
_entity.type
_entity.pdbx_description
1 polymer ?
#
loop_
_entity_poly.entity_id
_entity_poly.type
_entity_poly.pdbx_seq_one_letter_code
_entity_poly.pdbx_strand_id
1 'polypeptide(L)'
;VRHPTGVATQDWHRTRALRVKDKAPRVANYHRRTLETFRDLLGAIGLDHPDQLRRRHIKHRSDNLTAQGYDEIYPLVADGALLSGNIPESMAADWAAAGPDHFGQS
;
A
#
# COMPACT_ATOMS: atom_id res chain seq x y z
N VAL A 1 8.49 -20.75 16.22
CA VAL A 1 9.66 -20.11 15.58
C VAL A 1 10.58 -19.55 16.66
N ARG A 2 11.89 -19.84 16.62
CA ARG A 2 12.89 -19.35 17.60
C ARG A 2 13.44 -18.01 17.11
N HIS A 3 13.10 -16.91 17.78
CA HIS A 3 13.62 -15.58 17.42
C HIS A 3 14.78 -15.18 18.35
N PRO A 4 16.03 -15.21 17.88
CA PRO A 4 17.22 -15.01 18.73
C PRO A 4 17.34 -13.59 19.30
N THR A 5 16.64 -12.62 18.71
CA THR A 5 16.72 -11.20 19.09
C THR A 5 15.64 -10.76 20.08
N GLY A 6 14.76 -11.68 20.49
CA GLY A 6 13.71 -11.43 21.49
C GLY A 6 12.58 -10.50 21.02
N VAL A 7 12.52 -10.11 19.75
CA VAL A 7 11.56 -9.12 19.23
C VAL A 7 10.14 -9.68 19.14
N ALA A 8 10.00 -10.94 18.73
CA ALA A 8 8.71 -11.63 18.57
C ALA A 8 8.60 -12.83 19.52
N THR A 9 8.94 -12.63 20.81
CA THR A 9 8.85 -13.69 21.83
C THR A 9 7.90 -13.27 22.94
N GLN A 10 7.11 -14.23 23.45
CA GLN A 10 6.29 -14.08 24.65
C GLN A 10 7.05 -14.50 25.92
N ASP A 11 8.32 -14.90 25.79
CA ASP A 11 9.16 -15.34 26.89
C ASP A 11 9.97 -14.18 27.48
N TRP A 12 9.66 -13.82 28.73
CA TRP A 12 10.30 -12.73 29.48
C TRP A 12 11.82 -12.83 29.58
N HIS A 13 12.39 -14.04 29.68
CA HIS A 13 13.85 -14.21 29.75
C HIS A 13 14.51 -13.87 28.40
N ARG A 14 13.80 -14.11 27.29
CA ARG A 14 14.30 -13.81 25.94
C ARG A 14 14.11 -12.33 25.55
N THR A 15 13.12 -11.65 26.12
CA THR A 15 12.97 -10.18 25.98
C THR A 15 14.22 -9.43 26.47
N ARG A 16 14.94 -9.98 27.45
CA ARG A 16 16.19 -9.38 27.96
C ARG A 16 17.32 -9.31 26.93
N ALA A 17 17.26 -10.09 25.85
CA ALA A 17 18.18 -10.00 24.72
C ALA A 17 17.90 -8.78 23.81
N LEU A 18 16.79 -8.06 24.02
CA LEU A 18 16.44 -6.84 23.30
C LEU A 18 17.27 -5.65 23.79
N ARG A 19 18.36 -5.34 23.10
CA ARG A 19 19.18 -4.14 23.38
C ARG A 19 18.54 -2.89 22.77
N VAL A 20 17.59 -2.28 23.48
CA VAL A 20 16.86 -1.09 23.00
C VAL A 20 17.78 0.09 22.74
N LYS A 21 18.71 0.40 23.66
CA LYS A 21 19.65 1.52 23.54
C LYS A 21 20.49 1.45 22.26
N ASP A 22 20.86 0.25 21.82
CA ASP A 22 21.65 0.05 20.60
C ASP A 22 20.77 0.07 19.35
N LYS A 23 19.54 -0.45 19.45
CA LYS A 23 18.62 -0.60 18.32
C LYS A 23 17.90 0.70 17.97
N ALA A 24 17.55 1.52 18.96
CA ALA A 24 16.79 2.75 18.73
C ALA A 24 17.49 3.72 17.76
N PRO A 25 18.81 4.01 17.90
CA PRO A 25 19.53 4.83 16.92
C PRO A 25 19.56 4.21 15.52
N ARG A 26 19.63 2.88 15.41
CA ARG A 26 19.61 2.19 14.11
C ARG A 26 18.24 2.31 13.43
N VAL A 27 17.15 2.17 14.19
CA VAL A 27 15.79 2.35 13.67
C VAL A 27 15.57 3.79 13.21
N ALA A 28 16.00 4.78 14.00
CA ALA A 28 15.91 6.19 13.64
C ALA A 28 16.71 6.50 12.35
N ASN A 29 17.94 5.98 12.25
CA ASN A 29 18.76 6.14 11.05
C ASN A 29 18.18 5.44 9.83
N TYR A 30 17.61 4.24 10.00
CA TYR A 30 16.92 3.54 8.92
C TYR A 30 15.72 4.35 8.40
N HIS A 31 14.85 4.82 9.29
CA HIS A 31 13.69 5.63 8.91
C HIS A 31 14.10 6.91 8.17
N ARG A 32 15.09 7.63 8.70
CA ARG A 32 15.63 8.84 8.05
C ARG A 32 16.12 8.55 6.63
N ARG A 33 16.91 7.49 6.44
CA ARG A 33 17.39 7.08 5.11
C ARG A 33 16.26 6.66 4.18
N THR A 34 15.25 5.96 4.70
CA THR A 34 14.05 5.62 3.91
C THR A 34 13.34 6.87 3.39
N LEU A 35 13.21 7.91 4.22
CA LEU A 35 12.61 9.18 3.80
C LEU A 35 13.49 9.94 2.80
N GLU A 36 14.80 9.97 3.00
CA GLU A 36 15.76 10.57 2.05
C GLU A 36 15.63 9.89 0.67
N THR A 37 15.73 8.56 0.61
CA THR A 37 15.58 7.80 -0.64
C THR A 37 14.20 7.97 -1.27
N PHE A 38 13.14 8.03 -0.47
CA PHE A 38 11.79 8.27 -0.99
C PHE A 38 11.68 9.64 -1.67
N ARG A 39 12.29 10.69 -1.12
CA ARG A 39 12.34 12.01 -1.76
C ARG A 39 13.13 12.01 -3.05
N ASP A 40 14.25 11.31 -3.09
CA ASP A 40 15.06 11.17 -4.31
C ASP A 40 14.26 10.46 -5.42
N LEU A 41 13.50 9.42 -5.06
CA LEU A 41 12.61 8.72 -5.99
C LEU A 41 11.50 9.63 -6.52
N LEU A 42 10.86 10.44 -5.66
CA LEU A 42 9.86 11.42 -6.09
C LEU A 42 10.45 12.42 -7.10
N GLY A 43 11.62 12.99 -6.79
CA GLY A 43 12.32 13.90 -7.70
C GLY A 43 12.70 13.23 -9.02
N ALA A 44 13.12 11.97 -8.99
CA ALA A 44 13.48 11.20 -10.19
C ALA A 44 12.28 10.95 -11.12
N ILE A 45 11.05 10.89 -10.58
CA ILE A 45 9.82 10.79 -11.36
C ILE A 45 9.16 12.17 -11.63
N GLY A 46 9.86 13.27 -11.31
CA GLY A 46 9.41 14.63 -11.60
C GLY A 46 8.36 15.18 -10.63
N LEU A 47 8.34 14.70 -9.38
CA LEU A 47 7.41 15.17 -8.35
C LEU A 47 8.16 15.88 -7.22
N ASP A 48 7.62 17.02 -6.79
CA ASP A 48 8.19 17.84 -5.71
C ASP A 48 7.63 17.44 -4.33
N HIS A 49 6.46 16.82 -4.29
CA HIS A 49 5.77 16.45 -3.05
C HIS A 49 5.05 15.09 -3.17
N PRO A 50 5.03 14.25 -2.12
CA PRO A 50 4.32 12.97 -2.14
C PRO A 50 2.84 13.08 -2.50
N ASP A 51 2.17 14.17 -2.15
CA ASP A 51 0.74 14.39 -2.48
C ASP A 51 0.47 14.52 -3.99
N GLN A 52 1.52 14.69 -4.80
CA GLN A 52 1.43 14.68 -6.25
C GLN A 52 1.45 13.25 -6.82
N LEU A 53 1.67 12.22 -5.99
CA LEU A 53 1.56 10.83 -6.43
C LEU A 53 0.14 10.56 -6.95
N ARG A 54 0.08 9.87 -8.08
CA ARG A 54 -1.15 9.46 -8.76
C ARG A 54 -0.99 7.98 -9.12
N ARG A 55 -2.10 7.29 -9.33
CA ARG A 55 -2.13 5.85 -9.68
C ARG A 55 -1.24 5.52 -10.89
N ARG A 56 -1.15 6.43 -11.87
CA ARG A 56 -0.26 6.31 -13.04
C ARG A 56 1.24 6.18 -12.72
N HIS A 57 1.68 6.67 -11.56
CA HIS A 57 3.09 6.58 -11.14
C HIS A 57 3.42 5.22 -10.51
N ILE A 58 2.43 4.40 -10.19
CA ILE A 58 2.62 3.09 -9.59
C ILE A 58 2.43 2.02 -10.66
N LYS A 59 3.46 1.21 -10.88
CA LYS A 59 3.42 0.08 -11.82
C LYS A 59 3.25 -1.23 -11.05
N HIS A 60 2.23 -1.99 -11.41
CA HIS A 60 2.00 -3.34 -10.92
C HIS A 60 2.38 -4.34 -12.02
N ARG A 61 3.11 -5.39 -11.65
CA ARG A 61 3.46 -6.47 -12.55
C ARG A 61 2.72 -7.72 -12.10
N SER A 62 1.73 -8.15 -12.88
CA SER A 62 1.13 -9.47 -12.75
C SER A 62 2.04 -10.53 -13.38
N ASP A 63 1.77 -11.81 -13.11
CA ASP A 63 2.60 -12.97 -13.50
C ASP A 63 3.02 -12.99 -14.97
N ASN A 64 2.31 -12.27 -15.85
CA ASN A 64 2.59 -12.17 -17.30
C ASN A 64 3.67 -11.14 -17.69
N LEU A 65 4.61 -10.80 -16.79
CA LEU A 65 5.78 -9.92 -16.98
C LEU A 65 5.49 -8.46 -17.43
N THR A 66 4.26 -8.15 -17.81
CA THR A 66 3.86 -6.83 -18.30
C THR A 66 3.55 -5.93 -17.11
N ALA A 67 4.22 -4.78 -17.06
CA ALA A 67 3.98 -3.78 -16.03
C ALA A 67 2.86 -2.84 -16.49
N GLN A 68 1.78 -2.77 -15.72
CA GLN A 68 0.63 -1.89 -15.98
C GLN A 68 0.52 -0.81 -14.90
N GLY A 69 0.02 0.37 -15.27
CA GLY A 69 -0.32 1.42 -14.31
C GLY A 69 -1.48 1.02 -13.40
N TYR A 70 -1.49 1.48 -12.15
CA TYR A 70 -2.64 1.25 -11.27
C TYR A 70 -3.93 1.92 -11.77
N ASP A 71 -3.82 2.99 -12.54
CA ASP A 71 -4.93 3.65 -13.22
C ASP A 71 -5.48 2.83 -14.39
N GLU A 72 -4.65 2.02 -15.04
CA GLU A 72 -5.05 1.08 -16.08
C GLU A 72 -5.76 -0.14 -15.47
N ILE A 73 -5.24 -0.66 -14.36
CA ILE A 73 -5.83 -1.81 -13.65
C ILE A 73 -7.11 -1.41 -12.91
N TYR A 74 -7.13 -0.20 -12.33
CA TYR A 74 -8.25 0.33 -11.56
C TYR A 74 -8.62 1.74 -12.07
N PRO A 75 -9.46 1.82 -13.11
CA PRO A 75 -9.93 3.06 -13.69
C PRO A 75 -10.53 4.00 -12.63
N LEU A 76 -10.33 5.30 -12.83
CA LEU A 76 -10.95 6.32 -11.99
C LEU A 76 -12.45 6.38 -12.27
N VAL A 77 -13.23 6.32 -11.20
CA VAL A 77 -14.68 6.53 -11.23
C VAL A 77 -14.93 7.98 -10.85
N ALA A 78 -15.67 8.71 -11.68
CA ALA A 78 -16.01 10.09 -11.39
C ALA A 78 -16.89 10.17 -10.14
N ASP A 79 -16.75 11.26 -9.38
CA ASP A 79 -17.56 11.49 -8.18
C ASP A 79 -19.05 11.45 -8.54
N GLY A 80 -19.81 10.69 -7.75
CA GLY A 80 -21.25 10.52 -7.96
C GLY A 80 -21.65 9.62 -9.15
N ALA A 81 -20.71 9.05 -9.92
CA ALA A 81 -21.04 8.18 -11.06
C ALA A 81 -21.89 6.96 -10.67
N LEU A 82 -21.67 6.42 -9.47
CA LEU A 82 -22.46 5.32 -8.93
C LEU A 82 -23.88 5.75 -8.53
N LEU A 83 -24.06 7.03 -8.15
CA LEU A 83 -25.37 7.58 -7.78
C LEU A 83 -26.20 7.97 -9.00
N SER A 84 -25.55 8.40 -10.08
CA SER A 84 -26.20 8.80 -11.33
C SER A 84 -26.54 7.62 -12.25
N GLY A 85 -26.14 6.40 -11.89
CA GLY A 85 -26.32 5.21 -12.72
C GLY A 85 -25.33 5.10 -13.88
N ASN A 86 -24.33 5.98 -13.96
CA ASN A 86 -23.24 5.88 -14.93
C ASN A 86 -22.15 4.94 -14.43
N ILE A 87 -22.48 3.65 -14.33
CA ILE A 87 -21.61 2.63 -13.76
C ILE A 87 -20.53 2.25 -14.79
N PRO A 88 -19.24 2.30 -14.42
CA PRO A 88 -18.18 1.79 -15.29
C PRO A 88 -18.40 0.31 -15.63
N GLU A 89 -18.11 -0.07 -16.88
CA GLU A 89 -18.30 -1.44 -17.36
C GLU A 89 -17.61 -2.48 -16.48
N SER A 90 -16.39 -2.17 -16.00
CA SER A 90 -15.63 -3.04 -15.11
C SER A 90 -16.31 -3.34 -13.77
N MET A 91 -17.26 -2.50 -13.35
CA MET A 91 -17.99 -2.63 -12.08
C MET A 91 -19.46 -3.00 -12.30
N ALA A 92 -19.92 -3.16 -13.54
CA ALA A 92 -21.34 -3.36 -13.83
C ALA A 92 -21.92 -4.62 -13.17
N ALA A 93 -21.17 -5.73 -13.22
CA ALA A 93 -21.57 -6.98 -12.57
C ALA A 93 -21.64 -6.85 -11.04
N ASP A 94 -20.61 -6.26 -10.44
CA ASP A 94 -20.55 -6.04 -8.99
C ASP A 94 -21.66 -5.08 -8.53
N TRP A 95 -21.93 -4.03 -9.31
CA TRP A 95 -22.99 -3.07 -9.03
C TRP A 95 -24.38 -3.70 -9.12
N ALA A 96 -24.63 -4.53 -10.14
CA ALA A 96 -25.90 -5.25 -10.29
C ALA A 96 -26.13 -6.28 -9.18
N ALA A 97 -25.06 -6.86 -8.64
CA ALA A 97 -25.11 -7.79 -7.52
C ALA A 97 -25.24 -7.08 -6.16
N ALA A 98 -24.89 -5.80 -6.06
CA ALA A 98 -24.91 -5.07 -4.79
C ALA A 98 -26.35 -4.79 -4.32
N GLY A 99 -26.65 -5.17 -3.06
CA GLY A 99 -27.90 -4.81 -2.39
C GLY A 99 -27.64 -4.14 -1.04
N PRO A 100 -28.51 -3.21 -0.59
CA PRO A 100 -28.36 -2.57 0.72
C PRO A 100 -28.54 -3.55 1.90
N ASP A 101 -29.20 -4.68 1.66
CA ASP A 101 -29.60 -5.63 2.69
C ASP A 101 -28.62 -6.80 2.86
N HIS A 102 -27.55 -6.88 2.05
CA HIS A 102 -26.58 -7.97 2.13
C HIS A 102 -25.16 -7.55 1.72
N PHE A 103 -24.15 -8.16 2.33
CA PHE A 103 -22.73 -8.00 1.96
C PHE A 103 -22.16 -9.36 1.53
N GLY A 104 -22.28 -9.71 0.25
CA GLY A 104 -21.76 -10.98 -0.30
C GLY A 104 -22.59 -11.56 -1.45
N GLN A 105 -22.12 -12.64 -2.09
CA GLN A 105 -22.94 -13.36 -3.08
C GLN A 105 -23.98 -14.22 -2.34
N SER A 106 -25.26 -14.07 -2.71
CA SER A 106 -26.31 -15.05 -2.37
C SER A 106 -26.15 -16.33 -3.16
#